data_AF-A0A968X049-F1
#
_entry.id   AF-A0A968X049-F1
#
_cell.length_a   1.000
_cell.length_b   1.000
_cell.length_c   1.000
_cell.angle_alpha   90.00
_cell.angle_beta   90.00
_cell.angle_gamma   90.00
#
_symmetry.space_group_name_H-M   'P 1'
#
loop_
_entity.id
_entity.type
_entity.pdbx_description
1 polymer ?
#
loop_
_entity_poly.entity_id
_entity_poly.type
_entity_poly.pdbx_seq_one_letter_code
_entity_poly.pdbx_strand_id
1 'polypeptide(L)'
;MSSSISPTHLTCEYFTNPIGLGTQHPRLSWKLSATGRNAKQSAYHLIVTSDQTTLWDSGKVISDQSVHVAYGGPSLHSGQRCTWRVQVWDADDQPSDWSDEASWEMGLLNTADWQAQWITPDLEQDHAPLLRRAFAIDGEITSARIHATSLGLYELHLNGERVGDGQLTPGWTSYKHRLQYQTYDVTAHIKRGDNAMGAMLGDGWYRGFLGFAGGRGIYGDKLALLLLIDSRSSAVRFIEPKTQVDRCDIRNLASGGNTTTLVCHTVCCNIGGLCLPGFDVR
;
A
#
# COMPACT_ATOMS: atom_id res chain seq x y z
N MET A 1 36.24 12.49 21.49
CA MET A 1 35.15 13.48 21.60
C MET A 1 33.97 12.90 20.84
N SER A 2 32.73 13.09 21.33
CA SER A 2 31.56 12.64 20.56
C SER A 2 31.33 13.59 19.39
N SER A 3 30.84 13.07 18.27
CA SER A 3 30.48 13.91 17.11
C SER A 3 29.49 15.00 17.51
N SER A 4 29.63 16.17 16.90
CA SER A 4 28.72 17.28 17.10
C SER A 4 27.36 17.11 16.39
N ILE A 5 27.23 16.06 15.56
CA ILE A 5 26.01 15.75 14.81
C ILE A 5 25.52 14.33 15.04
N SER A 6 24.21 14.12 14.91
CA SER A 6 23.60 12.80 14.86
C SER A 6 22.51 12.70 13.78
N PRO A 7 22.40 11.55 13.09
CA PRO A 7 21.37 11.33 12.09
C PRO A 7 20.04 10.97 12.76
N THR A 8 18.96 11.63 12.34
CA THR A 8 17.60 11.45 12.89
C THR A 8 16.57 11.52 11.76
N HIS A 9 15.30 11.18 12.05
CA HIS A 9 14.18 11.31 11.10
C HIS A 9 14.46 10.64 9.76
N LEU A 10 14.82 9.36 9.82
CA LEU A 10 15.11 8.54 8.65
C LEU A 10 13.84 8.36 7.80
N THR A 11 13.97 8.55 6.50
CA THR A 11 12.90 8.36 5.52
C THR A 11 13.41 7.63 4.29
N CYS A 12 12.53 6.86 3.67
CA CYS A 12 12.75 6.20 2.40
C CYS A 12 11.67 6.69 1.43
N GLU A 13 12.06 7.22 0.27
CA GLU A 13 11.13 7.84 -0.69
C GLU A 13 10.18 8.87 -0.03
N TYR A 14 10.71 9.69 0.89
CA TYR A 14 10.00 10.69 1.71
C TYR A 14 9.07 10.14 2.80
N PHE A 15 8.90 8.83 2.92
CA PHE A 15 8.04 8.20 3.91
C PHE A 15 8.84 7.62 5.07
N THR A 16 8.23 7.62 6.26
CA THR A 16 8.74 6.88 7.42
C THR A 16 8.28 5.44 7.30
N ASN A 17 9.22 4.49 7.30
CA ASN A 17 8.95 3.05 7.26
C ASN A 17 7.90 2.61 6.21
N PRO A 18 8.02 3.02 4.93
CA PRO A 18 7.00 2.74 3.93
C PRO A 18 6.87 1.24 3.62
N ILE A 19 5.64 0.83 3.33
CA ILE A 19 5.33 -0.49 2.79
C ILE A 19 4.80 -0.37 1.36
N GLY A 20 5.14 -1.32 0.50
CA GLY A 20 4.65 -1.35 -0.88
C GLY A 20 5.42 -0.48 -1.87
N LEU A 21 6.70 -0.19 -1.63
CA LEU A 21 7.50 0.59 -2.58
C LEU A 21 7.69 -0.16 -3.91
N GLY A 22 7.57 0.58 -5.02
CA GLY A 22 7.72 0.04 -6.38
C GLY A 22 9.03 0.40 -7.08
N THR A 23 9.95 1.13 -6.42
CA THR A 23 11.23 1.55 -7.00
C THR A 23 12.35 0.58 -6.65
N GLN A 24 13.14 0.16 -7.64
CA GLN A 24 14.29 -0.73 -7.42
C GLN A 24 15.49 -0.05 -6.75
N HIS A 25 15.53 1.28 -6.76
CA HIS A 25 16.55 2.06 -6.08
C HIS A 25 15.88 3.07 -5.13
N PRO A 26 15.32 2.61 -4.00
CA PRO A 26 14.73 3.51 -3.02
C PRO A 26 15.76 4.53 -2.53
N ARG A 27 15.33 5.78 -2.36
CA ARG A 27 16.15 6.90 -1.95
C ARG A 27 16.02 7.11 -0.46
N LEU A 28 17.15 7.00 0.24
CA LEU A 28 17.27 7.13 1.68
C LEU A 28 17.62 8.58 2.04
N SER A 29 16.99 9.11 3.08
CA SER A 29 17.25 10.48 3.56
C SER A 29 17.21 10.52 5.08
N TRP A 30 18.04 11.38 5.67
CA TRP A 30 18.09 11.63 7.10
C TRP A 30 18.27 13.12 7.39
N LYS A 31 17.79 13.56 8.55
CA LYS A 31 18.06 14.91 9.08
C LYS A 31 19.24 14.84 10.03
N LEU A 32 19.99 15.93 10.11
CA LEU A 32 21.07 16.09 11.09
C LEU A 32 20.54 16.88 12.29
N SER A 33 20.67 16.29 13.47
CA SER A 33 20.60 17.01 14.74
C SER A 33 22.01 17.43 15.14
N ALA A 34 22.19 18.62 15.74
CA ALA A 34 23.53 19.12 16.07
C ALA A 34 23.56 19.87 17.41
N THR A 35 24.66 19.72 18.14
CA THR A 35 24.95 20.47 19.38
C THR A 35 25.92 21.62 19.08
N GLY A 36 25.43 22.66 18.39
CA GLY A 36 26.26 23.83 18.08
C GLY A 36 25.81 24.58 16.84
N ARG A 37 26.65 25.52 16.38
CA ARG A 37 26.47 26.26 15.13
C ARG A 37 27.45 25.77 14.08
N ASN A 38 27.09 25.96 12.80
CA ASN A 38 27.93 25.60 11.65
C ASN A 38 28.29 24.10 11.57
N ALA A 39 27.47 23.24 12.18
CA ALA A 39 27.64 21.80 12.08
C ALA A 39 27.38 21.33 10.64
N LYS A 40 28.25 20.45 10.14
CA LYS A 40 28.20 19.94 8.78
C LYS A 40 28.59 18.46 8.76
N GLN A 41 27.90 17.68 7.93
CA GLN A 41 28.32 16.32 7.59
C GLN A 41 29.46 16.36 6.57
N SER A 42 30.52 15.58 6.80
CA SER A 42 31.63 15.36 5.87
C SER A 42 31.57 13.99 5.17
N ALA A 43 30.96 12.99 5.81
CA ALA A 43 30.80 11.65 5.28
C ALA A 43 29.58 10.93 5.87
N TYR A 44 29.16 9.84 5.23
CA TYR A 44 28.15 8.92 5.75
C TYR A 44 28.53 7.46 5.54
N HIS A 45 27.89 6.57 6.29
CA HIS A 45 28.00 5.11 6.15
C HIS A 45 26.62 4.50 6.36
N LEU A 46 26.12 3.82 5.34
CA LEU A 46 24.82 3.14 5.32
C LEU A 46 25.03 1.63 5.41
N ILE A 47 24.21 1.00 6.25
CA ILE A 47 24.03 -0.45 6.29
C ILE A 47 22.57 -0.74 6.02
N VAL A 48 22.31 -1.64 5.07
CA VAL A 48 20.99 -2.20 4.77
C VAL A 48 21.03 -3.71 4.95
N THR A 49 20.07 -4.23 5.69
CA THR A 49 19.90 -5.65 5.97
C THR A 49 18.51 -6.13 5.53
N SER A 50 18.39 -7.43 5.23
CA SER A 50 17.14 -8.14 5.00
C SER A 50 17.30 -9.53 5.57
N ASP A 51 16.31 -10.01 6.33
CA ASP A 51 16.35 -11.32 6.99
C ASP A 51 17.70 -11.58 7.71
N GLN A 52 18.15 -10.59 8.50
CA GLN A 52 19.40 -10.60 9.27
C GLN A 52 20.69 -10.69 8.43
N THR A 53 20.60 -10.64 7.11
CA THR A 53 21.73 -10.64 6.18
C THR A 53 21.99 -9.22 5.68
N THR A 54 23.25 -8.78 5.67
CA THR A 54 23.63 -7.49 5.07
C THR A 54 23.49 -7.57 3.55
N LEU A 55 22.60 -6.74 3.00
CA LEU A 55 22.41 -6.59 1.57
C LEU A 55 23.35 -5.55 0.97
N TRP A 56 23.56 -4.46 1.71
CA TRP A 56 24.38 -3.35 1.26
C TRP A 56 25.11 -2.72 2.43
N ASP A 57 26.41 -2.53 2.23
CA ASP A 57 27.29 -1.76 3.09
C ASP A 57 27.96 -0.73 2.18
N SER A 58 27.69 0.56 2.40
CA SER A 58 28.29 1.62 1.58
C SER A 58 29.76 1.87 1.88
N GLY A 59 30.27 1.37 3.00
CA GLY A 59 31.46 1.90 3.65
C GLY A 59 31.30 3.38 4.01
N LYS A 60 32.41 4.02 4.40
CA LYS A 60 32.46 5.47 4.59
C LYS A 60 32.53 6.18 3.23
N VAL A 61 31.48 6.88 2.87
CA VAL A 61 31.38 7.69 1.65
C VAL A 61 31.63 9.16 2.01
N ILE A 62 32.68 9.75 1.43
CA ILE A 62 33.00 11.18 1.61
C ILE A 62 32.00 12.02 0.81
N SER A 63 31.00 12.56 1.50
CA SER A 63 29.90 13.33 0.91
C SER A 63 29.11 14.06 1.99
N ASP A 64 28.67 15.28 1.71
CA ASP A 64 27.74 16.04 2.54
C ASP A 64 26.26 15.77 2.18
N GLN A 65 26.01 14.87 1.23
CA GLN A 65 24.65 14.45 0.87
C GLN A 65 24.00 13.67 2.01
N SER A 66 22.81 14.13 2.42
CA SER A 66 21.96 13.49 3.43
C SER A 66 20.52 13.26 2.95
N VAL A 67 20.23 13.68 1.71
CA VAL A 67 18.90 13.60 1.09
C VAL A 67 19.02 12.85 -0.22
N HIS A 68 18.11 11.91 -0.42
CA HIS A 68 17.99 11.08 -1.61
C HIS A 68 19.25 10.28 -1.98
N VAL A 69 19.93 9.71 -1.00
CA VAL A 69 21.00 8.75 -1.28
C VAL A 69 20.35 7.47 -1.80
N ALA A 70 20.56 7.17 -3.08
CA ALA A 70 19.97 6.00 -3.72
C ALA A 70 20.58 4.71 -3.15
N TYR A 71 19.73 3.72 -2.89
CA TYR A 71 20.16 2.37 -2.55
C TYR A 71 21.09 1.79 -3.63
N GLY A 72 22.31 1.44 -3.21
CA GLY A 72 23.39 0.95 -4.08
C GLY A 72 23.67 -0.55 -3.98
N GLY A 73 22.79 -1.32 -3.35
CA GLY A 73 22.94 -2.77 -3.21
C GLY A 73 22.38 -3.59 -4.38
N PRO A 74 22.32 -4.92 -4.23
CA PRO A 74 21.74 -5.84 -5.22
C PRO A 74 20.26 -5.55 -5.52
N SER A 75 19.75 -6.01 -6.66
CA SER A 75 18.34 -5.84 -7.02
C SER A 75 17.39 -6.40 -5.94
N LEU A 76 16.36 -5.61 -5.61
CA LEU A 76 15.36 -5.97 -4.62
C LEU A 76 14.27 -6.83 -5.27
N HIS A 77 13.64 -7.69 -4.47
CA HIS A 77 12.53 -8.54 -4.90
C HIS A 77 11.21 -8.16 -4.24
N SER A 78 10.11 -8.62 -4.83
CA SER A 78 8.76 -8.31 -4.36
C SER A 78 8.52 -8.80 -2.93
N GLY A 79 7.87 -7.96 -2.12
CA GLY A 79 7.61 -8.24 -0.71
C GLY A 79 8.85 -8.20 0.20
N GLN A 80 10.05 -7.92 -0.32
CA GLN A 80 11.28 -7.88 0.47
C GLN A 80 11.22 -6.75 1.51
N ARG A 81 11.45 -7.09 2.78
CA ARG A 81 11.57 -6.11 3.86
C ARG A 81 13.04 -5.83 4.13
N CYS A 82 13.40 -4.56 4.10
CA CYS A 82 14.75 -4.11 4.40
C CYS A 82 14.75 -3.23 5.65
N THR A 83 15.75 -3.41 6.49
CA THR A 83 16.06 -2.54 7.61
C THR A 83 17.35 -1.80 7.29
N TRP A 84 17.45 -0.54 7.70
CA TRP A 84 18.63 0.27 7.45
C TRP A 84 18.91 1.23 8.59
N ARG A 85 20.17 1.63 8.66
CA ARG A 85 20.68 2.64 9.59
C ARG A 85 21.83 3.39 8.95
N VAL A 86 22.09 4.59 9.47
CA VAL A 86 23.15 5.46 8.97
C VAL A 86 24.02 5.97 10.12
N GLN A 87 25.31 6.04 9.87
CA GLN A 87 26.29 6.76 10.68
C GLN A 87 26.83 7.92 9.84
N VAL A 88 27.14 9.05 10.48
CA VAL A 88 27.67 10.24 9.80
C VAL A 88 28.94 10.73 10.48
N TRP A 89 29.74 11.50 9.76
CA TRP A 89 30.94 12.18 10.28
C TRP A 89 30.73 13.68 10.23
N ASP A 90 31.17 14.40 11.26
CA ASP A 90 31.17 15.86 11.26
C ASP A 90 32.37 16.46 10.52
N ALA A 91 32.50 17.78 10.55
CA ALA A 91 33.58 18.50 9.88
C ALA A 91 34.99 18.18 10.42
N ASP A 92 35.10 17.68 11.66
CA ASP A 92 36.35 17.30 12.33
C ASP A 92 36.65 15.79 12.20
N ASP A 93 35.96 15.13 11.26
CA ASP A 93 36.03 13.70 10.98
C ASP A 93 35.67 12.82 12.20
N GLN A 94 34.82 13.32 13.11
CA GLN A 94 34.34 12.54 14.24
C GLN A 94 33.05 11.78 13.87
N PRO A 95 33.03 10.44 14.01
CA PRO A 95 31.84 9.64 13.74
C PRO A 95 30.77 9.86 14.81
N SER A 96 29.51 9.94 14.39
CA SER A 96 28.34 9.87 15.26
C SER A 96 28.13 8.44 15.77
N ASP A 97 27.23 8.28 16.75
CA ASP A 97 26.57 6.98 16.93
C ASP A 97 25.75 6.62 15.69
N TRP A 98 25.43 5.33 15.53
CA TRP A 98 24.47 4.90 14.51
C TRP A 98 23.08 5.47 14.82
N SER A 99 22.31 5.78 13.77
CA SER A 99 20.89 6.07 13.92
C SER A 99 20.12 4.89 14.52
N ASP A 100 18.93 5.18 15.03
CA ASP A 100 17.89 4.15 15.16
C ASP A 100 17.66 3.45 13.81
N GLU A 101 17.22 2.20 13.88
CA GLU A 101 16.86 1.44 12.68
C GLU A 101 15.56 1.96 12.07
N ALA A 102 15.57 2.18 10.77
CA ALA A 102 14.40 2.41 9.94
C ALA A 102 14.23 1.25 8.96
N SER A 103 13.09 1.17 8.28
CA SER A 103 12.82 0.10 7.34
C SER A 103 12.11 0.59 6.09
N TRP A 104 12.02 -0.28 5.09
CA TRP A 104 11.01 -0.20 4.05
C TRP A 104 10.62 -1.62 3.62
N GLU A 105 9.49 -1.75 2.94
CA GLU A 105 9.07 -3.01 2.35
C GLU A 105 8.69 -2.81 0.89
N MET A 106 9.22 -3.69 0.03
CA MET A 106 8.89 -3.70 -1.38
C MET A 106 7.46 -4.18 -1.61
N GLY A 107 6.78 -3.59 -2.59
CA GLY A 107 5.50 -4.10 -3.08
C GLY A 107 5.67 -5.25 -4.07
N LEU A 108 4.71 -5.41 -4.96
CA LEU A 108 4.79 -6.29 -6.13
C LEU A 108 5.45 -5.52 -7.27
N LEU A 109 6.67 -5.88 -7.62
CA LEU A 109 7.51 -5.16 -8.57
C LEU A 109 7.18 -5.51 -10.03
N ASN A 110 6.69 -6.72 -10.28
CA ASN A 110 6.37 -7.20 -11.62
C ASN A 110 4.90 -7.60 -11.71
N THR A 111 4.33 -7.47 -12.90
CA THR A 111 2.97 -7.96 -13.19
C THR A 111 2.85 -9.47 -12.97
N ALA A 112 3.92 -10.24 -13.17
CA ALA A 112 3.94 -11.67 -12.92
C ALA A 112 3.85 -12.05 -11.43
N ASP A 113 4.17 -11.11 -10.52
CA ASP A 113 4.03 -11.33 -9.08
C ASP A 113 2.56 -11.31 -8.64
N TRP A 114 1.70 -10.68 -9.45
CA TRP A 114 0.25 -10.76 -9.31
C TRP A 114 -0.24 -12.14 -9.75
N GLN A 115 -0.42 -13.01 -8.76
CA GLN A 115 -1.06 -14.32 -8.93
C GLN A 115 -2.59 -14.23 -8.75
N ALA A 116 -3.15 -13.03 -8.66
CA ALA A 116 -4.59 -12.78 -8.59
C ALA A 116 -5.19 -12.54 -9.98
N GLN A 117 -6.49 -12.73 -10.10
CA GLN A 117 -7.26 -12.44 -11.33
C GLN A 117 -8.22 -11.28 -11.10
N TRP A 118 -8.51 -10.54 -12.16
CA TRP A 118 -9.51 -9.49 -12.15
C TRP A 118 -10.91 -10.06 -11.90
N ILE A 119 -11.61 -9.48 -10.92
CA ILE A 119 -12.98 -9.84 -10.54
C ILE A 119 -13.91 -8.76 -11.06
N THR A 120 -14.78 -9.10 -12.02
CA THR A 120 -15.81 -8.19 -12.54
C THR A 120 -17.16 -8.63 -11.99
N PRO A 121 -17.93 -7.74 -11.32
CA PRO A 121 -19.29 -8.05 -10.90
C PRO A 121 -20.22 -8.13 -12.12
N ASP A 122 -21.09 -9.13 -12.12
CA ASP A 122 -22.14 -9.28 -13.13
C ASP A 122 -23.40 -8.51 -12.69
N LEU A 123 -23.30 -7.17 -12.72
CA LEU A 123 -24.35 -6.24 -12.33
C LEU A 123 -24.53 -5.15 -13.38
N GLU A 124 -25.77 -4.67 -13.51
CA GLU A 124 -26.09 -3.49 -14.32
C GLU A 124 -25.33 -2.25 -13.82
N GLN A 125 -25.22 -1.23 -14.67
CA GLN A 125 -24.59 0.04 -14.30
C GLN A 125 -25.42 0.76 -13.22
N ASP A 126 -24.82 1.73 -12.51
CA ASP A 126 -25.46 2.55 -11.45
C ASP A 126 -25.59 1.91 -10.05
N HIS A 127 -24.90 0.81 -9.79
CA HIS A 127 -24.76 0.25 -8.43
C HIS A 127 -23.34 0.40 -7.89
N ALA A 128 -23.17 0.31 -6.57
CA ALA A 128 -21.88 0.01 -5.93
C ALA A 128 -21.83 -1.48 -5.57
N PRO A 129 -21.20 -2.32 -6.41
CA PRO A 129 -21.10 -3.75 -6.15
C PRO A 129 -20.41 -4.05 -4.82
N LEU A 130 -20.99 -4.95 -4.04
CA LEU A 130 -20.35 -5.52 -2.86
C LEU A 130 -19.83 -6.91 -3.22
N LEU A 131 -18.53 -7.12 -3.04
CA LEU A 131 -17.85 -8.38 -3.27
C LEU A 131 -17.47 -8.98 -1.92
N ARG A 132 -17.67 -10.28 -1.75
CA ARG A 132 -17.27 -11.00 -0.52
C ARG A 132 -16.60 -12.32 -0.82
N ARG A 133 -15.63 -12.68 0.02
CA ARG A 133 -14.98 -13.99 0.05
C ARG A 133 -14.63 -14.39 1.49
N ALA A 134 -15.19 -15.50 1.95
CA ALA A 134 -14.70 -16.17 3.15
C ALA A 134 -13.49 -17.05 2.82
N PHE A 135 -12.56 -17.17 3.78
CA PHE A 135 -11.37 -18.00 3.66
C PHE A 135 -10.88 -18.45 5.04
N ALA A 136 -10.15 -19.56 5.10
CA ALA A 136 -9.54 -20.04 6.33
C ALA A 136 -8.02 -19.94 6.24
N ILE A 137 -7.37 -19.64 7.36
CA ILE A 137 -5.91 -19.70 7.50
C ILE A 137 -5.53 -20.75 8.53
N ASP A 138 -4.71 -21.69 8.07
CA ASP A 138 -4.04 -22.67 8.92
C ASP A 138 -2.63 -22.17 9.29
N GLY A 139 -2.21 -22.48 10.52
CA GLY A 139 -0.88 -22.15 11.02
C GLY A 139 -0.78 -20.79 11.71
N GLU A 140 0.46 -20.41 12.02
CA GLU A 140 0.81 -19.16 12.68
C GLU A 140 1.05 -18.06 11.63
N ILE A 141 0.54 -16.86 11.89
CA ILE A 141 0.67 -15.70 10.99
C ILE A 141 1.77 -14.80 11.54
N THR A 142 2.89 -14.73 10.83
CA THR A 142 4.00 -13.83 11.19
C THR A 142 3.86 -12.45 10.56
N SER A 143 3.31 -12.40 9.34
CA SER A 143 2.98 -11.18 8.62
C SER A 143 1.92 -11.45 7.56
N ALA A 144 1.10 -10.43 7.28
CA ALA A 144 0.15 -10.45 6.19
C ALA A 144 0.02 -9.08 5.52
N ARG A 145 -0.10 -9.11 4.19
CA ARG A 145 -0.27 -7.96 3.31
C ARG A 145 -1.48 -8.14 2.43
N ILE A 146 -2.17 -7.03 2.15
CA ILE A 146 -3.12 -6.95 1.05
C ILE A 146 -2.52 -6.04 -0.02
N HIS A 147 -2.46 -6.51 -1.25
CA HIS A 147 -2.21 -5.70 -2.44
C HIS A 147 -3.50 -5.56 -3.22
N ALA A 148 -3.97 -4.34 -3.46
CA ALA A 148 -5.25 -4.12 -4.12
C ALA A 148 -5.25 -2.93 -5.08
N THR A 149 -6.03 -3.06 -6.14
CA THR A 149 -6.39 -1.99 -7.06
C THR A 149 -7.74 -2.27 -7.70
N SER A 150 -8.31 -1.29 -8.40
CA SER A 150 -9.54 -1.48 -9.16
C SER A 150 -9.58 -0.67 -10.46
N LEU A 151 -10.33 -1.18 -11.42
CA LEU A 151 -10.88 -0.38 -12.52
C LEU A 151 -12.15 0.28 -11.97
N GLY A 152 -12.01 1.49 -11.44
CA GLY A 152 -13.03 2.17 -10.65
C GLY A 152 -12.45 2.73 -9.37
N LEU A 153 -13.23 2.65 -8.29
CA LEU A 153 -12.79 2.82 -6.91
C LEU A 153 -13.05 1.53 -6.14
N TYR A 154 -12.36 1.35 -5.03
CA TYR A 154 -12.65 0.28 -4.09
C TYR A 154 -12.55 0.78 -2.63
N GLU A 155 -13.27 0.11 -1.74
CA GLU A 155 -13.06 0.15 -0.29
C GLU A 155 -13.04 -1.28 0.25
N LEU A 156 -12.09 -1.60 1.12
CA LEU A 156 -11.86 -2.95 1.63
C LEU A 156 -12.24 -3.09 3.09
N HIS A 157 -12.79 -4.26 3.43
CA HIS A 157 -13.07 -4.67 4.80
C HIS A 157 -12.58 -6.10 5.04
N LEU A 158 -11.88 -6.31 6.14
CA LEU A 158 -11.40 -7.62 6.58
C LEU A 158 -11.99 -7.91 7.96
N ASN A 159 -12.69 -9.03 8.10
CA ASN A 159 -13.32 -9.43 9.37
C ASN A 159 -14.22 -8.34 9.98
N GLY A 160 -14.90 -7.57 9.12
CA GLY A 160 -15.79 -6.48 9.48
C GLY A 160 -15.11 -5.13 9.74
N GLU A 161 -13.79 -5.08 9.76
CA GLU A 161 -13.02 -3.84 9.96
C GLU A 161 -12.51 -3.28 8.64
N ARG A 162 -12.54 -1.96 8.48
CA ARG A 162 -12.04 -1.29 7.27
C ARG A 162 -10.53 -1.45 7.15
N VAL A 163 -10.05 -1.79 5.96
CA VAL A 163 -8.61 -1.91 5.67
C VAL A 163 -8.06 -0.57 5.19
N GLY A 164 -7.16 0.02 5.98
CA GLY A 164 -6.53 1.31 5.70
C GLY A 164 -7.47 2.51 5.91
N ASP A 165 -6.93 3.70 5.68
CA ASP A 165 -7.60 5.00 5.86
C ASP A 165 -7.83 5.76 4.54
N GLY A 166 -7.20 5.32 3.44
CA GLY A 166 -7.32 5.91 2.11
C GLY A 166 -8.76 6.04 1.63
N GLN A 167 -9.07 7.17 0.98
CA GLN A 167 -10.37 7.46 0.40
C GLN A 167 -10.23 7.52 -1.12
N LEU A 168 -11.27 7.10 -1.84
CA LEU A 168 -11.28 7.09 -3.31
C LEU A 168 -10.08 6.33 -3.91
N THR A 169 -9.65 5.24 -3.26
CA THR A 169 -8.61 4.34 -3.78
C THR A 169 -9.09 3.63 -5.05
N PRO A 170 -8.23 3.44 -6.08
CA PRO A 170 -6.79 3.70 -6.12
C PRO A 170 -6.38 5.10 -6.63
N GLY A 171 -7.33 6.04 -6.70
CA GLY A 171 -7.12 7.37 -7.28
C GLY A 171 -7.28 7.42 -8.79
N TRP A 172 -6.95 8.59 -9.38
CA TRP A 172 -7.08 8.83 -10.82
C TRP A 172 -5.72 8.80 -11.52
N THR A 173 -5.60 7.95 -12.53
CA THR A 173 -4.43 7.85 -13.41
C THR A 173 -4.86 7.76 -14.86
N SER A 174 -3.89 7.80 -15.79
CA SER A 174 -4.17 7.41 -17.17
C SER A 174 -4.24 5.88 -17.26
N TYR A 175 -5.43 5.32 -17.01
CA TYR A 175 -5.67 3.87 -16.85
C TYR A 175 -5.11 3.00 -18.00
N LYS A 176 -5.04 3.51 -19.24
CA LYS A 176 -4.44 2.81 -20.39
C LYS A 176 -2.91 2.65 -20.31
N HIS A 177 -2.24 3.44 -19.48
CA HIS A 177 -0.78 3.47 -19.34
C HIS A 177 -0.32 3.00 -17.98
N ARG A 178 -1.05 3.32 -16.92
CA ARG A 178 -0.69 2.98 -15.55
C ARG A 178 -1.93 2.93 -14.68
N LEU A 179 -2.00 1.92 -13.84
CA LEU A 179 -2.91 1.83 -12.72
C LEU A 179 -2.08 1.65 -11.44
N GLN A 180 -2.37 2.47 -10.43
CA GLN A 180 -1.72 2.34 -9.13
C GLN A 180 -2.41 1.26 -8.30
N TYR A 181 -1.66 0.58 -7.45
CA TYR A 181 -2.20 -0.32 -6.43
C TYR A 181 -1.68 0.11 -5.06
N GLN A 182 -2.35 -0.33 -4.00
CA GLN A 182 -1.99 -0.03 -2.62
C GLN A 182 -1.59 -1.33 -1.91
N THR A 183 -0.66 -1.21 -0.96
CA THR A 183 -0.27 -2.29 -0.04
C THR A 183 -0.68 -1.93 1.37
N TYR A 184 -1.31 -2.86 2.08
CA TYR A 184 -1.76 -2.69 3.46
C TYR A 184 -1.15 -3.75 4.35
N ASP A 185 -0.67 -3.36 5.53
CA ASP A 185 -0.35 -4.31 6.60
C ASP A 185 -1.64 -4.72 7.31
N VAL A 186 -2.00 -5.99 7.19
CA VAL A 186 -3.19 -6.56 7.83
C VAL A 186 -2.84 -7.66 8.83
N THR A 187 -1.57 -7.72 9.25
CA THR A 187 -1.05 -8.78 10.14
C THR A 187 -1.89 -8.92 11.40
N ALA A 188 -2.27 -7.81 12.03
CA ALA A 188 -3.06 -7.80 13.26
C ALA A 188 -4.57 -8.09 13.06
N HIS A 189 -5.06 -8.05 11.82
CA HIS A 189 -6.49 -8.14 11.49
C HIS A 189 -6.89 -9.53 11.01
N ILE A 190 -5.93 -10.29 10.48
CA ILE A 190 -6.10 -11.69 10.10
C ILE A 190 -5.96 -12.59 11.33
N LYS A 191 -6.79 -13.63 11.38
CA LYS A 191 -6.84 -14.60 12.49
C LYS A 191 -6.57 -16.01 11.97
N ARG A 192 -6.12 -16.92 12.84
CA ARG A 192 -6.13 -18.35 12.55
C ARG A 192 -7.59 -18.84 12.47
N GLY A 193 -7.87 -19.74 11.53
CA GLY A 193 -9.23 -20.21 11.24
C GLY A 193 -9.96 -19.29 10.27
N ASP A 194 -11.26 -19.09 10.50
CA ASP A 194 -12.14 -18.40 9.56
C ASP A 194 -11.91 -16.89 9.54
N ASN A 195 -11.81 -16.36 8.33
CA ASN A 195 -11.74 -14.95 8.01
C ASN A 195 -12.69 -14.64 6.86
N ALA A 196 -12.98 -13.36 6.66
CA ALA A 196 -13.64 -12.94 5.44
C ALA A 196 -13.18 -11.56 4.97
N MET A 197 -13.00 -11.47 3.66
CA MET A 197 -12.72 -10.24 2.93
C MET A 197 -13.99 -9.76 2.27
N GLY A 198 -14.22 -8.45 2.28
CA GLY A 198 -15.16 -7.84 1.36
C GLY A 198 -14.65 -6.53 0.79
N ALA A 199 -15.22 -6.17 -0.36
CA ALA A 199 -14.88 -4.98 -1.10
C ALA A 199 -16.15 -4.31 -1.62
N MET A 200 -16.24 -3.00 -1.46
CA MET A 200 -17.20 -2.17 -2.17
C MET A 200 -16.52 -1.58 -3.40
N LEU A 201 -17.14 -1.67 -4.57
CA LEU A 201 -16.66 -1.02 -5.78
C LEU A 201 -17.46 0.24 -6.09
N GLY A 202 -16.80 1.23 -6.67
CA GLY A 202 -17.41 2.47 -7.13
C GLY A 202 -17.01 2.81 -8.56
N ASP A 203 -17.85 3.59 -9.25
CA ASP A 203 -17.62 3.99 -10.64
C ASP A 203 -16.32 4.80 -10.83
N GLY A 204 -16.05 5.73 -9.91
CA GLY A 204 -14.85 6.57 -9.92
C GLY A 204 -14.66 7.35 -11.22
N TRP A 205 -13.41 7.74 -11.45
CA TRP A 205 -13.00 8.38 -12.71
C TRP A 205 -12.97 7.39 -13.89
N TYR A 206 -12.92 6.09 -13.62
CA TYR A 206 -12.81 5.05 -14.66
C TYR A 206 -14.10 4.89 -15.48
N ARG A 207 -15.23 4.66 -14.79
CA ARG A 207 -16.55 4.41 -15.40
C ARG A 207 -17.56 5.55 -15.17
N GLY A 208 -17.33 6.39 -14.16
CA GLY A 208 -18.24 7.47 -13.79
C GLY A 208 -18.27 8.63 -14.79
N PHE A 209 -18.99 9.69 -14.39
CA PHE A 209 -19.03 10.94 -15.16
C PHE A 209 -17.74 11.72 -14.98
N LEU A 210 -17.19 12.25 -16.08
CA LEU A 210 -15.94 12.98 -16.07
C LEU A 210 -16.00 14.23 -16.97
N GLY A 211 -15.56 15.35 -16.42
CA GLY A 211 -15.49 16.64 -17.10
C GLY A 211 -16.86 17.30 -17.33
N PHE A 212 -16.85 18.42 -18.04
CA PHE A 212 -18.03 19.29 -18.20
C PHE A 212 -18.95 18.89 -19.35
N ALA A 213 -18.51 18.00 -20.24
CA ALA A 213 -19.27 17.55 -21.41
C ALA A 213 -20.22 16.37 -21.11
N GLY A 214 -20.35 15.96 -19.84
CA GLY A 214 -21.24 14.87 -19.43
C GLY A 214 -20.79 13.47 -19.89
N GLY A 215 -19.52 13.30 -20.26
CA GLY A 215 -18.98 12.00 -20.67
C GLY A 215 -18.98 11.00 -19.52
N ARG A 216 -19.51 9.79 -19.75
CA ARG A 216 -19.49 8.65 -18.82
C ARG A 216 -18.69 7.51 -19.43
N GLY A 217 -18.03 6.69 -18.62
CA GLY A 217 -17.36 5.49 -19.11
C GLY A 217 -16.13 5.78 -19.98
N ILE A 218 -15.42 6.89 -19.73
CA ILE A 218 -14.33 7.36 -20.59
C ILE A 218 -13.20 6.34 -20.72
N TYR A 219 -12.92 5.58 -19.66
CA TYR A 219 -11.85 4.59 -19.66
C TYR A 219 -12.36 3.15 -19.83
N GLY A 220 -13.60 2.88 -19.43
CA GLY A 220 -14.27 1.61 -19.66
C GLY A 220 -15.66 1.54 -19.03
N ASP A 221 -16.36 0.43 -19.30
CA ASP A 221 -17.77 0.18 -18.94
C ASP A 221 -17.95 -0.90 -17.85
N LYS A 222 -16.88 -1.62 -17.50
CA LYS A 222 -16.88 -2.69 -16.48
C LYS A 222 -15.97 -2.35 -15.31
N LEU A 223 -16.52 -2.37 -14.10
CA LEU A 223 -15.71 -2.31 -12.89
C LEU A 223 -14.97 -3.63 -12.69
N ALA A 224 -13.78 -3.56 -12.11
CA ALA A 224 -13.07 -4.77 -11.73
C ALA A 224 -12.22 -4.53 -10.48
N LEU A 225 -12.12 -5.54 -9.62
CA LEU A 225 -11.20 -5.58 -8.48
C LEU A 225 -10.03 -6.51 -8.82
N LEU A 226 -8.81 -6.09 -8.49
CA LEU A 226 -7.66 -6.98 -8.41
C LEU A 226 -7.15 -6.93 -6.98
N LEU A 227 -7.18 -8.07 -6.30
CA LEU A 227 -6.81 -8.18 -4.89
C LEU A 227 -6.01 -9.45 -4.65
N LEU A 228 -4.86 -9.30 -3.99
CA LEU A 228 -4.01 -10.38 -3.52
C LEU A 228 -3.81 -10.24 -2.02
N ILE A 229 -4.01 -11.32 -1.27
CA ILE A 229 -3.60 -11.43 0.13
C ILE A 229 -2.34 -12.28 0.15
N ASP A 230 -1.22 -11.68 0.56
CA ASP A 230 0.06 -12.36 0.76
C ASP A 230 0.28 -12.55 2.26
N SER A 231 0.54 -13.78 2.69
CA SER A 231 0.84 -14.08 4.09
C SER A 231 2.11 -14.88 4.15
N ARG A 232 3.09 -14.44 4.96
CA ARG A 232 4.27 -15.24 5.29
C ARG A 232 3.90 -16.23 6.39
N SER A 233 2.98 -17.14 6.07
CA SER A 233 2.80 -18.43 6.73
C SER A 233 3.26 -19.51 5.75
N SER A 234 3.61 -20.69 6.25
CA SER A 234 4.06 -21.82 5.43
C SER A 234 3.04 -22.34 4.41
N ALA A 235 1.84 -21.76 4.26
CA ALA A 235 0.79 -22.43 3.49
C ALA A 235 -0.21 -21.58 2.66
N VAL A 236 -0.21 -20.25 2.65
CA VAL A 236 -1.37 -19.56 2.02
C VAL A 236 -1.02 -18.33 1.17
N ARG A 237 -1.01 -18.55 -0.15
CA ARG A 237 -1.26 -17.53 -1.18
C ARG A 237 -2.68 -17.76 -1.71
N PHE A 238 -3.56 -16.78 -1.55
CA PHE A 238 -4.92 -16.89 -2.10
C PHE A 238 -4.89 -16.57 -3.60
N ILE A 239 -5.06 -17.62 -4.40
CA ILE A 239 -5.23 -17.55 -5.86
C ILE A 239 -6.67 -17.98 -6.15
N GLU A 240 -7.39 -17.11 -6.85
CA GLU A 240 -8.73 -17.27 -7.43
C GLU A 240 -9.98 -17.08 -6.55
N PRO A 241 -10.94 -16.25 -7.00
CA PRO A 241 -12.17 -16.01 -6.27
C PRO A 241 -13.37 -16.66 -6.97
N LYS A 242 -14.08 -17.56 -6.27
CA LYS A 242 -15.53 -17.62 -6.43
C LYS A 242 -16.11 -16.53 -5.53
N THR A 243 -16.42 -15.38 -6.10
CA THR A 243 -16.94 -14.21 -5.39
C THR A 243 -18.46 -14.28 -5.33
N GLN A 244 -19.03 -13.99 -4.16
CA GLN A 244 -20.44 -13.65 -4.09
C GLN A 244 -20.61 -12.15 -4.27
N VAL A 245 -21.55 -11.76 -5.11
CA VAL A 245 -21.83 -10.37 -5.47
C VAL A 245 -23.17 -9.98 -4.89
N ASP A 246 -23.17 -9.12 -3.88
CA ASP A 246 -24.38 -8.54 -3.30
C ASP A 246 -24.60 -7.13 -3.86
N ARG A 247 -25.87 -6.74 -3.99
CA ARG A 247 -26.27 -5.44 -4.57
C ARG A 247 -26.46 -4.42 -3.45
N CYS A 248 -25.83 -3.25 -3.59
CA CYS A 248 -26.30 -2.05 -2.93
C CYS A 248 -26.94 -1.12 -3.97
N ASP A 249 -28.24 -0.84 -3.81
CA ASP A 249 -28.96 0.12 -4.65
C ASP A 249 -28.54 1.54 -4.29
N ILE A 250 -27.79 2.17 -5.20
CA ILE A 250 -27.50 3.61 -5.16
C ILE A 250 -28.31 4.24 -6.30
N ARG A 251 -29.43 4.88 -5.97
CA ARG A 251 -30.14 5.68 -6.96
C ARG A 251 -29.45 7.03 -7.10
N ASN A 252 -29.05 7.37 -8.32
CA ASN A 252 -28.58 8.72 -8.67
C ASN A 252 -29.74 9.71 -8.51
N LEU A 253 -29.65 10.62 -7.53
CA LEU A 253 -30.46 11.83 -7.50
C LEU A 253 -29.79 12.89 -8.38
N ALA A 254 -30.17 12.93 -9.64
CA ALA A 254 -29.86 14.07 -10.50
C ALA A 254 -30.80 15.23 -10.14
N SER A 255 -30.37 16.14 -9.26
CA SER A 255 -30.92 17.49 -9.18
C SER A 255 -29.87 18.46 -9.69
N GLY A 256 -30.22 19.21 -10.73
CA GLY A 256 -29.29 20.00 -11.53
C GLY A 256 -28.39 20.96 -10.74
N GLY A 257 -27.19 21.14 -11.29
CA GLY A 257 -26.22 22.18 -10.87
C GLY A 257 -25.05 21.63 -10.05
N ASN A 258 -23.85 21.71 -10.65
CA ASN A 258 -22.52 21.53 -10.04
C ASN A 258 -22.11 20.11 -9.59
N THR A 259 -21.32 19.45 -10.45
CA THR A 259 -20.12 18.63 -10.16
C THR A 259 -20.00 17.81 -8.87
N THR A 260 -21.08 17.22 -8.35
CA THR A 260 -20.99 16.13 -7.37
C THR A 260 -22.18 15.20 -7.56
N THR A 261 -21.96 13.98 -8.07
CA THR A 261 -22.95 12.92 -7.85
C THR A 261 -22.84 12.52 -6.39
N LEU A 262 -23.88 12.81 -5.58
CA LEU A 262 -23.97 12.34 -4.20
C LEU A 262 -24.20 10.82 -4.18
N VAL A 263 -23.49 10.13 -3.31
CA VAL A 263 -23.78 8.73 -2.93
C VAL A 263 -25.04 8.74 -2.05
N CYS A 264 -26.11 8.08 -2.50
CA CYS A 264 -27.27 7.82 -1.66
C CYS A 264 -27.05 6.49 -0.91
N HIS A 265 -26.79 6.56 0.41
CA HIS A 265 -26.63 5.37 1.25
C HIS A 265 -27.99 4.90 1.76
N THR A 266 -28.43 3.71 1.37
CA THR A 266 -29.55 3.04 2.05
C THR A 266 -28.99 2.34 3.29
N VAL A 267 -29.61 2.55 4.47
CA VAL A 267 -29.17 2.03 5.79
C VAL A 267 -28.94 0.51 5.82
N CYS A 268 -29.49 -0.24 4.87
CA CYS A 268 -29.30 -1.68 4.72
C CYS A 268 -27.93 -2.12 4.15
N CYS A 269 -27.10 -1.20 3.61
CA CYS A 269 -25.79 -1.53 3.05
C CYS A 269 -24.63 -1.31 4.05
N ASN A 270 -24.60 -2.08 5.14
CA ASN A 270 -23.45 -2.10 6.06
C ASN A 270 -22.44 -3.17 5.63
N ILE A 271 -21.40 -2.75 4.89
CA ILE A 271 -20.33 -3.64 4.43
C ILE A 271 -19.58 -4.31 5.59
N GLY A 272 -19.47 -3.67 6.76
CA GLY A 272 -18.80 -4.25 7.93
C GLY A 272 -19.48 -5.54 8.40
N GLY A 273 -20.81 -5.54 8.51
CA GLY A 273 -21.57 -6.74 8.89
C GLY A 273 -21.47 -7.86 7.85
N LEU A 274 -21.54 -7.50 6.57
CA LEU A 274 -21.32 -8.43 5.45
C LEU A 274 -19.93 -9.05 5.45
N CYS A 275 -18.93 -8.44 6.09
CA CYS A 275 -17.54 -8.90 6.07
C CYS A 275 -17.14 -9.76 7.28
N LEU A 276 -18.09 -10.20 8.10
CA LEU A 276 -17.83 -11.11 9.24
C LEU A 276 -17.78 -12.59 8.79
N PRO A 277 -16.92 -13.45 9.37
CA PRO A 277 -16.98 -14.88 9.13
C PRO A 277 -18.34 -15.46 9.58
N GLY A 278 -18.86 -16.45 8.85
CA GLY A 278 -20.14 -17.11 9.17
C GLY A 278 -21.43 -16.36 8.76
N PHE A 279 -21.34 -15.24 8.02
CA PHE A 279 -22.51 -14.56 7.46
C PHE A 279 -23.25 -15.47 6.44
N ASP A 280 -24.55 -15.70 6.64
CA ASP A 280 -25.42 -16.47 5.73
C ASP A 280 -25.94 -15.57 4.62
N VAL A 281 -25.77 -15.99 3.37
CA VAL A 281 -25.96 -15.13 2.19
C VAL A 281 -27.21 -15.49 1.40
N ARG A 282 -28.27 -15.89 2.12
CA ARG A 282 -29.57 -16.25 1.55
C ARG A 282 -30.41 -15.04 1.18
#